data_AF-A0A0K2FF49-F1
#
_entry.id   AF-A0A0K2FF49-F1
#
_cell.length_a   1.000
_cell.length_b   1.000
_cell.length_c   1.000
_cell.angle_alpha   90.00
_cell.angle_beta   90.00
_cell.angle_gamma   90.00
#
_symmetry.space_group_name_H-M   'P 1'
#
loop_
_entity.id
_entity.type
_entity.pdbx_description
1 polymer ?
#
loop_
_entity_poly.entity_id
_entity_poly.type
_entity_poly.pdbx_seq_one_letter_code
_entity_poly.pdbx_strand_id
1 'polypeptide(L)'
;MSENQQEVAVTQEATKESRDVLDQLMKPEVQQSLTVLVENLPKLTEMVTLMTDAYDVARSLATDPVFIGDMKSSMGEFVKPVTDSAKGLASAAIEANDRVQTTDGSVGLFGLLKMLKDPNVQKTLRFSQAFLDILNERQRESK
;
A
#
# COMPACT_ATOMS: atom_id res chain seq x y z
N MET A 1 45.15 -13.29 33.86
CA MET A 1 44.99 -11.85 34.19
C MET A 1 44.20 -11.07 33.13
N SER A 2 43.48 -11.74 32.21
CA SER A 2 42.84 -11.07 31.06
C SER A 2 41.32 -10.90 31.21
N GLU A 3 40.64 -11.70 32.02
CA GLU A 3 39.17 -11.60 32.20
C GLU A 3 38.76 -10.41 33.11
N ASN A 4 39.57 -10.08 34.13
CA ASN A 4 39.30 -8.97 35.05
C ASN A 4 39.46 -7.57 34.42
N GLN A 5 40.07 -7.44 33.23
CA GLN A 5 40.20 -6.15 32.54
C GLN A 5 39.02 -5.86 31.61
N GLN A 6 38.32 -6.91 31.15
CA GLN A 6 37.19 -6.78 30.22
C GLN A 6 35.90 -6.42 30.98
N GLU A 7 35.71 -6.94 32.20
CA GLU A 7 34.58 -6.62 33.07
C GLU A 7 34.63 -5.18 33.63
N VAL A 8 35.84 -4.67 33.89
CA VAL A 8 36.07 -3.29 34.38
C VAL A 8 35.89 -2.26 33.26
N ALA A 9 36.23 -2.60 32.00
CA ALA A 9 36.02 -1.73 30.85
C ALA A 9 34.52 -1.57 30.52
N VAL A 10 33.76 -2.67 30.50
CA VAL A 10 32.30 -2.66 30.26
C VAL A 10 31.55 -1.87 31.34
N THR A 11 31.95 -2.02 32.60
CA THR A 11 31.36 -1.29 33.73
C THR A 11 31.68 0.22 33.67
N GLN A 12 32.89 0.60 33.22
CA GLN A 12 33.28 2.00 33.07
C GLN A 12 32.62 2.70 31.88
N GLU A 13 32.40 2.02 30.76
CA GLU A 13 31.68 2.58 29.60
C GLU A 13 30.19 2.80 29.91
N ALA A 14 29.53 1.81 30.53
CA ALA A 14 28.15 1.95 30.98
C ALA A 14 27.97 3.08 32.01
N THR A 15 28.94 3.25 32.91
CA THR A 15 28.91 4.34 33.91
C THR A 15 29.14 5.72 33.28
N LYS A 16 29.93 5.81 32.20
CA LYS A 16 30.14 7.07 31.46
C LYS A 16 28.91 7.49 30.66
N GLU A 17 28.29 6.57 29.93
CA GLU A 17 27.05 6.86 29.20
C GLU A 17 25.91 7.26 30.15
N SER A 18 25.77 6.58 31.29
CA SER A 18 24.79 6.94 32.33
C SER A 18 25.00 8.36 32.85
N ARG A 19 26.26 8.79 33.00
CA ARG A 19 26.63 10.15 33.44
C ARG A 19 26.33 11.19 32.36
N ASP A 20 26.59 10.88 31.10
CA ASP A 20 26.31 11.77 29.96
C ASP A 20 24.80 11.97 29.75
N VAL A 21 23.99 10.92 29.92
CA VAL A 21 22.52 11.04 29.96
C VAL A 21 22.09 11.92 31.13
N LEU A 22 22.65 11.72 32.34
CA LEU A 22 22.36 12.57 33.50
C LEU A 22 22.73 14.04 33.26
N ASP A 23 23.88 14.31 32.66
CA ASP A 23 24.31 15.67 32.30
C ASP A 23 23.41 16.29 31.22
N GLN A 24 22.87 15.49 30.29
CA GLN A 24 21.86 15.95 29.34
C GLN A 24 20.51 16.24 30.02
N LEU A 25 20.09 15.42 30.99
CA LEU A 25 18.88 15.66 31.78
C LEU A 25 19.02 16.87 32.72
N MET A 26 20.23 17.28 33.06
CA MET A 26 20.52 18.48 33.85
C MET A 26 20.44 19.79 33.06
N LYS A 27 20.41 19.72 31.72
CA LYS A 27 20.28 20.92 30.89
C LYS A 27 18.91 21.57 31.13
N PRO A 28 18.83 22.89 31.33
CA PRO A 28 17.59 23.57 31.71
C PRO A 28 16.47 23.38 30.69
N GLU A 29 16.79 23.25 29.39
CA GLU A 29 15.84 23.00 28.32
C GLU A 29 15.22 21.59 28.41
N VAL A 30 16.02 20.61 28.84
CA VAL A 30 15.60 19.22 29.01
C VAL A 30 14.77 19.07 30.29
N GLN A 31 15.17 19.74 31.38
CA GLN A 31 14.36 19.80 32.60
C GLN A 31 12.99 20.42 32.35
N GLN A 32 12.93 21.51 31.59
CA GLN A 32 11.66 22.16 31.25
C GLN A 32 10.78 21.25 30.40
N SER A 33 11.36 20.53 29.43
CA SER A 33 10.65 19.54 28.62
C SER A 33 10.17 18.34 29.45
N LEU A 34 10.96 17.88 30.42
CA LEU A 34 10.57 16.84 31.38
C LEU A 34 9.45 17.30 32.30
N THR A 35 9.48 18.54 32.81
CA THR A 35 8.39 19.12 33.60
C THR A 35 7.11 19.17 32.79
N VAL A 36 7.15 19.69 31.56
CA VAL A 36 6.00 19.71 30.65
C VAL A 36 5.51 18.30 30.35
N LEU A 37 6.39 17.33 30.15
CA LEU A 37 6.01 15.94 29.90
C LEU A 37 5.30 15.34 31.10
N VAL A 38 5.81 15.57 32.32
CA VAL A 38 5.19 15.13 33.58
C VAL A 38 3.82 15.77 33.78
N GLU A 39 3.69 17.07 33.52
CA GLU A 39 2.41 17.79 33.58
C GLU A 39 1.39 17.29 32.54
N ASN A 40 1.85 16.83 31.38
CA ASN A 40 1.00 16.29 30.31
C ASN A 40 0.84 14.76 30.36
N LEU A 41 1.42 14.05 31.34
CA LEU A 41 1.19 12.61 31.54
C LEU A 41 -0.30 12.26 31.58
N PRO A 42 -1.19 13.03 32.25
CA PRO A 42 -2.62 12.75 32.23
C PRO A 42 -3.21 12.72 30.80
N LYS A 43 -2.76 13.61 29.90
CA LYS A 43 -3.22 13.62 28.50
C LYS A 43 -2.74 12.39 27.73
N LEU A 44 -1.54 11.91 28.00
CA LEU A 44 -1.07 10.66 27.39
C LEU A 44 -1.92 9.47 27.85
N THR A 45 -2.30 9.44 29.12
CA THR A 45 -3.26 8.44 29.65
C THR A 45 -4.61 8.55 28.94
N GLU A 46 -5.17 9.75 28.80
CA GLU A 46 -6.42 9.97 28.05
C GLU A 46 -6.32 9.51 26.60
N MET A 47 -5.18 9.74 25.94
CA MET A 47 -4.97 9.36 24.55
C MET A 47 -4.89 7.85 24.37
N VAL A 48 -4.26 7.13 25.30
CA VAL A 48 -4.26 5.66 25.33
C VAL A 48 -5.68 5.12 25.57
N THR A 49 -6.45 5.75 26.45
CA THR A 49 -7.86 5.40 26.66
C THR A 49 -8.66 5.62 25.37
N LEU A 50 -8.52 6.78 24.72
CA LEU A 50 -9.19 7.06 23.44
C LEU A 50 -8.81 6.06 22.35
N MET A 51 -7.54 5.64 22.28
CA MET A 51 -7.10 4.60 21.34
C MET A 51 -7.72 3.24 21.66
N THR A 52 -7.87 2.92 22.94
CA THR A 52 -8.54 1.69 23.39
C THR A 52 -10.02 1.71 23.02
N ASP A 53 -10.71 2.82 23.29
CA ASP A 53 -12.11 3.00 22.92
C ASP A 53 -12.31 2.93 21.40
N ALA A 54 -11.42 3.57 20.63
CA ALA A 54 -11.44 3.50 19.17
C ALA A 54 -11.21 2.07 18.66
N TYR A 55 -10.33 1.29 19.32
CA TYR A 55 -10.13 -0.11 19.02
C TYR A 55 -11.38 -0.94 19.30
N ASP A 56 -12.05 -0.72 20.43
CA ASP A 56 -13.27 -1.44 20.80
C ASP A 56 -14.44 -1.08 19.87
N VAL A 57 -14.57 0.19 19.46
CA VAL A 57 -15.52 0.62 18.43
C VAL A 57 -15.19 -0.05 17.10
N ALA A 58 -13.94 0.00 16.64
CA ALA A 58 -13.55 -0.64 15.38
C ALA A 58 -13.78 -2.16 15.42
N ARG A 59 -13.46 -2.81 16.54
CA ARG A 59 -13.67 -4.24 16.75
C ARG A 59 -15.15 -4.61 16.81
N SER A 60 -15.97 -3.83 17.49
CA SER A 60 -17.41 -4.07 17.57
C SER A 60 -18.07 -3.95 16.20
N LEU A 61 -17.75 -2.90 15.43
CA LEU A 61 -18.24 -2.74 14.06
C LEU A 61 -17.73 -3.84 13.13
N ALA A 62 -16.45 -4.20 13.21
CA ALA A 62 -15.85 -5.24 12.36
C ALA A 62 -16.25 -6.67 12.72
N THR A 63 -16.86 -6.90 13.89
CA THR A 63 -17.39 -8.21 14.30
C THR A 63 -18.92 -8.27 14.23
N ASP A 64 -19.58 -7.14 13.98
CA ASP A 64 -21.02 -7.09 13.76
C ASP A 64 -21.37 -7.66 12.37
N PRO A 65 -22.07 -8.82 12.32
CA PRO A 65 -22.44 -9.44 11.05
C PRO A 65 -23.42 -8.60 10.22
N VAL A 66 -24.21 -7.73 10.85
CA VAL A 66 -25.16 -6.84 10.16
C VAL A 66 -24.39 -5.71 9.48
N PHE A 67 -23.51 -5.03 10.23
CA PHE A 67 -22.67 -3.95 9.69
C PHE A 67 -21.79 -4.43 8.53
N ILE A 68 -21.11 -5.57 8.68
CA ILE A 68 -20.28 -6.16 7.61
C ILE A 68 -21.14 -6.51 6.39
N GLY A 69 -22.33 -7.08 6.61
CA GLY A 69 -23.27 -7.44 5.55
C GLY A 69 -23.69 -6.23 4.73
N ASP A 70 -24.10 -5.15 5.41
CA ASP A 70 -24.53 -3.90 4.79
C ASP A 70 -23.38 -3.20 4.05
N MET A 71 -22.17 -3.19 4.65
CA MET A 71 -20.99 -2.59 4.02
C MET A 71 -20.54 -3.36 2.78
N LYS A 72 -20.57 -4.70 2.81
CA LYS A 72 -20.27 -5.54 1.65
C LYS A 72 -21.33 -5.34 0.54
N SER A 73 -22.59 -5.17 0.91
CA SER A 73 -23.66 -4.92 -0.05
C SER A 73 -23.47 -3.57 -0.74
N SER A 74 -23.22 -2.50 0.04
CA SER A 74 -23.03 -1.14 -0.51
C SER A 74 -21.77 -1.03 -1.35
N MET A 75 -20.62 -1.53 -0.88
CA MET A 75 -19.38 -1.58 -1.68
C MET A 75 -19.51 -2.51 -2.88
N GLY A 76 -20.25 -3.61 -2.72
CA GLY A 76 -20.57 -4.57 -3.76
C GLY A 76 -21.18 -3.90 -4.98
N GLU A 77 -22.08 -2.93 -4.81
CA GLU A 77 -22.70 -2.20 -5.92
C GLU A 77 -21.71 -1.38 -6.74
N PHE A 78 -20.69 -0.79 -6.12
CA PHE A 78 -19.65 -0.05 -6.83
C PHE A 78 -18.66 -0.95 -7.57
N VAL A 79 -18.39 -2.16 -7.06
CA VAL A 79 -17.41 -3.08 -7.67
C VAL A 79 -18.04 -4.11 -8.62
N LYS A 80 -19.37 -4.29 -8.59
CA LYS A 80 -20.15 -5.10 -9.54
C LYS A 80 -19.76 -4.84 -11.01
N PRO A 81 -19.73 -3.59 -11.53
CA PRO A 81 -19.41 -3.35 -12.94
C PRO A 81 -18.00 -3.82 -13.32
N VAL A 82 -17.02 -3.71 -12.42
CA VAL A 82 -15.64 -4.21 -12.63
C VAL A 82 -15.62 -5.73 -12.59
N THR A 83 -16.31 -6.33 -11.62
CA THR A 83 -16.38 -7.78 -11.44
C THR A 83 -17.09 -8.45 -12.62
N ASP A 84 -18.18 -7.88 -13.10
CA ASP A 84 -18.93 -8.40 -14.24
C ASP A 84 -18.16 -8.22 -15.55
N SER A 85 -17.45 -7.09 -15.72
CA SER A 85 -16.50 -6.92 -16.83
C SER A 85 -15.39 -7.97 -16.79
N ALA A 86 -14.81 -8.25 -15.61
CA ALA A 86 -13.77 -9.25 -15.44
C ALA A 86 -14.28 -10.68 -15.71
N LYS A 87 -15.49 -11.02 -15.27
CA LYS A 87 -16.15 -12.30 -15.62
C LYS A 87 -16.36 -12.42 -17.12
N GLY A 88 -16.84 -11.38 -17.80
CA GLY A 88 -17.01 -11.36 -19.25
C GLY A 88 -15.69 -11.58 -19.99
N LEU A 89 -14.60 -10.93 -19.55
CA LEU A 89 -13.26 -11.14 -20.10
C LEU A 89 -12.73 -12.55 -19.84
N ALA A 90 -12.93 -13.10 -18.64
CA ALA A 90 -12.54 -14.47 -18.31
C ALA A 90 -13.28 -15.50 -19.16
N SER A 91 -14.61 -15.34 -19.33
CA SER A 91 -15.41 -16.20 -20.21
C SER A 91 -14.98 -16.08 -21.67
N ALA A 92 -14.72 -14.88 -22.17
CA ALA A 92 -14.22 -14.67 -23.53
C ALA A 92 -12.83 -15.28 -23.73
N ALA A 93 -11.96 -15.22 -22.74
CA ALA A 93 -10.63 -15.85 -22.79
C ALA A 93 -10.72 -17.37 -22.79
N ILE A 94 -11.62 -17.96 -21.98
CA ILE A 94 -11.87 -19.41 -21.98
C ILE A 94 -12.44 -19.86 -23.33
N GLU A 95 -13.45 -19.16 -23.87
CA GLU A 95 -14.02 -19.50 -25.17
C GLU A 95 -12.99 -19.36 -26.30
N ALA A 96 -12.15 -18.33 -26.26
CA ALA A 96 -11.06 -18.17 -27.22
C ALA A 96 -10.05 -19.32 -27.12
N ASN A 97 -9.69 -19.75 -25.91
CA ASN A 97 -8.78 -20.86 -25.68
C ASN A 97 -9.36 -22.19 -26.19
N ASP A 98 -10.63 -22.48 -25.93
CA ASP A 98 -11.32 -23.66 -26.47
C ASP A 98 -11.39 -23.63 -28.00
N ARG A 99 -11.64 -22.45 -28.59
CA ARG A 99 -11.73 -22.29 -30.05
C ARG A 99 -10.38 -22.46 -30.75
N VAL A 100 -9.28 -22.08 -30.10
CA VAL A 100 -7.90 -22.31 -30.59
C VAL A 100 -7.53 -23.79 -30.48
N GLN A 101 -7.91 -24.48 -29.41
CA GLN A 101 -7.61 -25.91 -29.24
C GLN A 101 -8.43 -26.84 -30.14
N THR A 102 -9.63 -26.40 -30.55
CA THR A 102 -10.51 -27.18 -31.44
C THR A 102 -10.32 -26.86 -32.92
N THR A 103 -9.56 -25.80 -33.26
CA THR A 103 -9.30 -25.37 -34.63
C THR A 103 -7.79 -25.41 -34.91
N ASP A 104 -7.33 -26.47 -35.57
CA ASP A 104 -5.95 -26.56 -36.09
C ASP A 104 -5.75 -25.59 -37.27
N GLY A 105 -5.45 -24.32 -36.97
CA GLY A 105 -5.30 -23.28 -37.98
C GLY A 105 -4.15 -22.32 -37.68
N SER A 106 -3.07 -22.39 -38.46
CA SER A 106 -2.04 -21.34 -38.45
C SER A 106 -2.57 -20.08 -39.13
N VAL A 107 -2.27 -18.90 -38.56
CA VAL A 107 -2.68 -17.63 -39.14
C VAL A 107 -1.79 -17.31 -40.34
N GLY A 108 -2.30 -17.49 -41.56
CA GLY A 108 -1.58 -17.12 -42.79
C GLY A 108 -1.42 -15.60 -42.97
N LEU A 109 -0.56 -15.16 -43.90
CA LEU A 109 -0.27 -13.75 -44.16
C LEU A 109 -1.52 -12.90 -44.43
N PHE A 110 -2.48 -13.43 -45.21
CA PHE A 110 -3.77 -12.77 -45.44
C PHE A 110 -4.64 -12.70 -44.17
N GLY A 111 -4.52 -13.70 -43.29
CA GLY A 111 -5.17 -13.69 -41.97
C GLY A 111 -4.62 -12.58 -41.07
N LEU A 112 -3.29 -12.39 -41.06
CA LEU A 112 -2.64 -11.29 -40.36
C LEU A 112 -3.09 -9.92 -40.89
N LEU A 113 -3.17 -9.76 -42.22
CA LEU A 113 -3.68 -8.53 -42.84
C LEU A 113 -5.15 -8.27 -42.48
N LYS A 114 -5.96 -9.33 -42.38
CA LYS A 114 -7.35 -9.22 -41.96
C LYS A 114 -7.48 -8.84 -40.48
N MET A 115 -6.66 -9.42 -39.60
CA MET A 115 -6.60 -9.06 -38.18
C MET A 115 -6.13 -7.62 -37.97
N LEU A 116 -5.15 -7.16 -38.74
CA LEU A 116 -4.70 -5.76 -38.69
C LEU A 116 -5.81 -4.78 -39.11
N LYS A 117 -6.72 -5.22 -40.00
CA LYS A 117 -7.90 -4.47 -40.40
C LYS A 117 -9.04 -4.56 -39.37
N ASP A 118 -8.96 -5.40 -38.35
CA ASP A 118 -10.00 -5.51 -37.33
C ASP A 118 -10.19 -4.17 -36.58
N PRO A 119 -11.44 -3.70 -36.37
CA PRO A 119 -11.70 -2.44 -35.69
C PRO A 119 -11.11 -2.33 -34.28
N ASN A 120 -11.02 -3.43 -33.52
CA ASN A 120 -10.45 -3.42 -32.17
C ASN A 120 -8.93 -3.32 -32.22
N VAL A 121 -8.28 -4.03 -33.14
CA VAL A 121 -6.83 -3.90 -33.37
C VAL A 121 -6.49 -2.49 -33.82
N GLN A 122 -7.27 -1.90 -34.73
CA GLN A 122 -7.09 -0.51 -35.16
C GLN A 122 -7.26 0.49 -34.01
N LYS A 123 -8.24 0.29 -33.12
CA LYS A 123 -8.42 1.14 -31.93
C LYS A 123 -7.21 1.06 -31.00
N THR A 124 -6.67 -0.13 -30.76
CA THR A 124 -5.45 -0.31 -29.94
C THR A 124 -4.26 0.42 -30.56
N LEU A 125 -4.04 0.28 -31.87
CA LEU A 125 -2.95 0.99 -32.56
C LEU A 125 -3.13 2.51 -32.50
N ARG A 126 -4.36 3.01 -32.69
CA ARG A 126 -4.67 4.45 -32.57
C ARG A 126 -4.46 4.96 -31.14
N PHE A 127 -4.80 4.16 -30.13
CA PHE A 127 -4.51 4.50 -28.74
C PHE A 127 -3.00 4.57 -28.50
N SER A 128 -2.23 3.56 -28.94
CA SER A 128 -0.78 3.57 -28.81
C SER A 128 -0.15 4.80 -29.47
N GLN A 129 -0.65 5.20 -30.65
CA GLN A 129 -0.21 6.44 -31.30
C GLN A 129 -0.50 7.66 -30.43
N ALA A 130 -1.76 7.86 -30.01
CA ALA A 130 -2.13 9.00 -29.18
C ALA A 130 -1.37 9.05 -27.85
N PHE A 131 -1.11 7.90 -27.24
CA PHE A 131 -0.31 7.79 -26.03
C PHE A 131 1.14 8.24 -26.25
N LEU A 132 1.77 7.79 -27.34
CA LEU A 132 3.13 8.20 -27.70
C LEU A 132 3.20 9.69 -28.03
N ASP A 133 2.19 10.25 -28.70
CA ASP A 133 2.10 11.68 -29.00
C ASP A 133 2.10 12.51 -27.70
N ILE A 134 1.27 12.13 -26.73
CA ILE A 134 1.21 12.79 -25.41
C ILE A 134 2.56 12.69 -24.66
N LEU A 135 3.22 11.52 -24.71
CA LEU A 135 4.53 11.37 -24.07
C LEU A 135 5.58 12.30 -24.72
N ASN A 136 5.56 12.41 -26.04
CA ASN A 136 6.46 13.28 -26.78
C ASN A 136 6.17 14.77 -26.52
N GLU A 137 4.89 15.16 -26.43
CA GLU A 137 4.48 16.52 -26.05
C GLU A 137 5.00 16.89 -24.67
N ARG A 138 4.80 16.02 -23.67
CA ARG A 138 5.29 16.24 -22.29
C ARG A 138 6.80 16.35 -22.21
N GLN A 139 7.54 15.57 -23.00
CA GLN A 139 9.02 15.66 -23.06
C GLN A 139 9.50 16.97 -23.69
N ARG A 140 8.72 17.57 -24.59
CA ARG A 140 9.05 18.87 -25.22
C ARG A 140 8.74 20.04 -24.29
N GLU A 141 7.67 19.94 -23.49
CA GLU A 141 7.31 20.95 -22.48
C GLU A 141 8.22 20.92 -21.24
N SER A 142 8.90 19.80 -20.97
CA SER A 142 9.86 19.66 -19.88
C SER A 142 11.31 20.07 -20.23
N LYS A 143 11.53 20.70 -21.39
CA LYS A 143 12.81 21.27 -21.83
C LYS A 143 12.73 22.79 -21.92
#